data_AF-A0A1R3GDH1-F1
#
_entry.id   AF-A0A1R3GDH1-F1
#
_cell.length_a   1.000
_cell.length_b   1.000
_cell.length_c   1.000
_cell.angle_alpha   90.00
_cell.angle_beta   90.00
_cell.angle_gamma   90.00
#
_symmetry.space_group_name_H-M   'P 1'
#
loop_
_entity.id
_entity.type
_entity.pdbx_description
1 polymer ?
#
loop_
_entity_poly.entity_id
_entity_poly.type
_entity_poly.pdbx_seq_one_letter_code
_entity_poly.pdbx_strand_id
1 'polypeptide(L)'
;MEELRKLEQLQRTLTFMQSRNFNSSSSNDSNRFLASLILLLLQPCGELNLENKCSLISEYMPKISATFLEEASEWVSLEADEKGQFLFIFPLLRKRKLDYKVLDFMDCGSLKINREEVAMVGLEAMERANSTLEDFCRSYFMFHGMEINIPQMVFKYLPVLSFTESYIYQLDNLNEKITYIPTEGVTALGFEKVKHHGWAADVFEKDPFSPLLNLLECRGLLTERIREELSSGEEYWALERKLCCALMCKMEISVEDVMRAIHLKSFDYRVLNLLLYQLRGEEVNDLHMEFLSVSEFLVEISDDLFDYEDDVLENSFNILRMFVKIYGPSRAPAMLAKYITDAEEKYDNLLKALNPQLSSKYQRRCEEATKEGGKISGHPLGTWSIPPVIVNEDLYRSNCLKY
;
A
#
# COMPACT_ATOMS: atom_id res chain seq x y z
N MET A 1 3.07 21.01 18.19
CA MET A 1 3.27 22.22 19.04
C MET A 1 3.08 23.52 18.26
N GLU A 2 3.59 23.66 17.04
CA GLU A 2 3.45 24.91 16.27
C GLU A 2 2.02 25.20 15.79
N GLU A 3 1.29 24.19 15.30
CA GLU A 3 -0.13 24.35 14.92
C GLU A 3 -1.03 24.71 16.12
N LEU A 4 -0.70 24.19 17.31
CA LEU A 4 -1.37 24.56 18.56
C LEU A 4 -1.12 26.04 18.92
N ARG A 5 0.09 26.56 18.68
CA ARG A 5 0.38 27.99 18.87
C ARG A 5 -0.37 28.88 17.88
N LYS A 6 -0.49 28.45 16.62
CA LYS A 6 -1.29 29.18 15.61
C LYS A 6 -2.77 29.24 15.99
N LEU A 7 -3.31 28.12 16.47
CA LEU A 7 -4.69 28.07 16.99
C LEU A 7 -4.87 28.95 18.22
N GLU A 8 -3.90 28.97 19.13
CA GLU A 8 -3.93 29.84 20.31
C GLU A 8 -3.88 31.33 19.92
N GLN A 9 -3.04 31.70 18.95
CA GLN A 9 -2.98 33.07 18.42
C GLN A 9 -4.29 33.48 17.74
N LEU A 10 -4.89 32.59 16.95
CA LEU A 10 -6.19 32.82 16.33
C LEU A 10 -7.29 33.03 17.37
N GLN A 11 -7.31 32.21 18.43
CA GLN A 11 -8.27 32.32 19.52
C GLN A 11 -8.12 33.66 20.28
N ARG A 12 -6.89 34.08 20.60
CA ARG A 12 -6.62 35.37 21.26
C ARG A 12 -7.08 36.55 20.41
N THR A 13 -6.87 36.50 19.09
CA THR A 13 -7.32 37.54 18.16
C THR A 13 -8.85 37.60 18.08
N LEU A 14 -9.54 36.46 18.07
CA LEU A 14 -11.00 36.41 18.13
C LEU A 14 -11.55 37.04 19.42
N THR A 15 -10.97 36.72 20.58
CA THR A 15 -11.37 37.34 21.85
C THR A 15 -11.12 38.85 21.86
N PHE A 16 -10.01 39.31 21.28
CA PHE A 16 -9.73 40.73 21.12
C PHE A 16 -10.77 41.43 20.23
N MET A 17 -11.11 40.85 19.08
CA MET A 17 -12.15 41.38 18.18
C MET A 17 -13.51 41.50 18.88
N GLN A 18 -13.89 40.46 19.63
CA GLN A 18 -15.12 40.46 20.44
C GLN A 18 -15.11 41.59 21.46
N SER A 19 -13.99 41.83 22.14
CA SER A 19 -13.87 42.91 23.13
C SER A 19 -14.00 44.33 22.55
N ARG A 20 -13.83 44.47 21.23
CA ARG A 20 -13.90 45.75 20.50
C ARG A 20 -15.17 45.89 19.65
N ASN A 21 -16.14 44.98 19.81
CA ASN A 21 -17.36 44.90 19.00
C ASN A 21 -17.10 44.73 17.49
N PHE A 22 -15.94 44.17 17.13
CA PHE A 22 -15.57 43.88 15.74
C PHE A 22 -15.98 42.46 15.38
N ASN A 23 -17.29 42.17 15.45
CA ASN A 23 -17.86 40.88 15.11
C ASN A 23 -18.82 41.03 13.92
N SER A 24 -18.71 40.13 12.95
CA SER A 24 -19.76 39.95 11.96
C SER A 24 -20.95 39.22 12.59
N SER A 25 -22.17 39.67 12.31
CA SER A 25 -23.40 39.01 12.74
C SER A 25 -23.76 37.76 11.92
N SER A 26 -22.98 37.43 10.88
CA SER A 26 -23.40 36.51 9.82
C SER A 26 -22.91 35.05 9.93
N SER A 27 -21.75 34.75 10.53
CA SER A 27 -21.30 33.36 10.82
C SER A 27 -20.02 33.30 11.65
N ASN A 28 -19.77 32.17 12.34
CA ASN A 28 -18.49 31.90 13.00
C ASN A 28 -17.31 31.88 12.02
N ASP A 29 -17.54 31.42 10.79
CA ASP A 29 -16.53 31.38 9.74
C ASP A 29 -16.12 32.79 9.27
N SER A 30 -17.07 33.73 9.24
CA SER A 30 -16.80 35.14 8.94
C SER A 30 -15.84 35.74 9.98
N ASN A 31 -16.08 35.48 11.26
CA ASN A 31 -15.21 35.96 12.34
C ASN A 31 -13.83 35.31 12.28
N ARG A 32 -13.76 34.02 11.93
CA ARG A 32 -12.49 33.30 11.75
C ARG A 32 -11.67 33.85 10.57
N PHE A 33 -12.32 34.12 9.44
CA PHE A 33 -11.69 34.74 8.29
C PHE A 33 -11.12 36.12 8.63
N LEU A 34 -11.92 36.98 9.27
CA LEU A 34 -11.48 38.31 9.70
C LEU A 34 -10.32 38.26 10.69
N ALA A 35 -10.34 37.33 11.64
CA ALA A 35 -9.23 37.12 12.58
C ALA A 35 -7.94 36.69 11.85
N SER A 36 -8.07 35.82 10.85
CA SER A 36 -6.94 35.37 10.02
C SER A 36 -6.37 36.52 9.19
N LEU A 37 -7.24 37.38 8.64
CA LEU A 37 -6.82 38.59 7.93
C LEU A 37 -6.09 39.56 8.85
N ILE A 38 -6.59 39.83 10.06
CA ILE A 38 -5.91 40.70 11.04
C ILE A 38 -4.52 40.16 11.38
N LEU A 39 -4.39 38.85 11.60
CA LEU A 39 -3.10 38.22 11.86
C LEU A 39 -2.13 38.40 10.69
N LEU A 40 -2.61 38.27 9.45
CA LEU A 40 -1.80 38.53 8.25
C LEU A 40 -1.28 39.99 8.21
N LEU A 41 -2.10 40.98 8.59
CA LEU A 41 -1.69 42.39 8.61
C LEU A 41 -0.62 42.69 9.68
N LEU A 42 -0.68 41.97 10.80
CA LEU A 42 0.27 42.09 11.89
C LEU A 42 1.62 41.43 11.58
N GLN A 43 1.68 40.48 10.64
CA GLN A 43 2.94 39.86 10.24
C GLN A 43 3.87 40.88 9.55
N PRO A 44 5.17 40.92 9.88
CA PRO A 44 6.12 41.82 9.23
C PRO A 44 6.21 41.51 7.73
N CYS A 45 6.19 42.55 6.90
CA CYS A 45 6.29 42.43 5.43
C CYS A 45 7.23 43.54 4.93
N GLY A 46 8.52 43.22 4.82
CA GLY A 46 9.57 44.19 4.48
C GLY A 46 9.57 45.40 5.42
N GLU A 47 9.70 46.60 4.85
CA GLU A 47 9.71 47.88 5.58
C GLU A 47 8.32 48.50 5.76
N LEU A 48 7.23 47.77 5.42
CA LEU A 48 5.88 48.30 5.51
C LEU A 48 5.38 48.33 6.96
N ASN A 49 5.14 49.55 7.47
CA ASN A 49 4.45 49.76 8.74
C ASN A 49 2.92 49.53 8.60
N LEU A 50 2.21 49.46 9.73
CA LEU A 50 0.77 49.14 9.74
C LEU A 50 -0.09 50.18 8.99
N GLU A 51 0.27 51.46 9.06
CA GLU A 51 -0.46 52.55 8.40
C GLU A 51 -0.35 52.46 6.88
N ASN A 52 0.85 52.16 6.37
CA ASN A 52 1.10 51.92 4.95
C ASN A 52 0.36 50.67 4.45
N LYS A 53 0.33 49.58 5.24
CA LYS A 53 -0.43 48.37 4.89
C LYS A 53 -1.94 48.63 4.78
N CYS A 54 -2.51 49.35 5.75
CA CYS A 54 -3.93 49.71 5.71
C CYS A 54 -4.26 50.58 4.49
N SER A 55 -3.40 51.55 4.17
CA SER A 55 -3.58 52.46 3.02
C SER A 55 -3.57 51.71 1.69
N LEU A 56 -2.62 50.77 1.50
CA LEU A 56 -2.55 49.90 0.33
C LEU A 56 -3.79 49.02 0.18
N ILE A 57 -4.28 48.43 1.27
CA ILE A 57 -5.48 47.60 1.22
C ILE A 57 -6.69 48.45 0.86
N SER A 58 -6.87 49.62 1.45
CA SER A 58 -7.98 50.49 1.07
C SER A 58 -7.95 50.91 -0.40
N GLU A 59 -6.76 51.11 -0.98
CA GLU A 59 -6.60 51.47 -2.39
C GLU A 59 -6.89 50.31 -3.36
N TYR A 60 -6.46 49.08 -3.01
CA TYR A 60 -6.51 47.93 -3.92
C TYR A 60 -7.65 46.95 -3.62
N MET A 61 -8.21 46.91 -2.42
CA MET A 61 -9.32 46.02 -2.07
C MET A 61 -10.53 46.16 -3.02
N PRO A 62 -10.93 47.37 -3.46
CA PRO A 62 -12.03 47.51 -4.44
C PRO A 62 -11.73 46.91 -5.81
N LYS A 63 -10.44 46.68 -6.14
CA LYS A 63 -10.00 46.07 -7.40
C LYS A 63 -9.93 44.54 -7.31
N ILE A 64 -10.00 43.98 -6.10
CA ILE A 64 -9.99 42.53 -5.86
C ILE A 64 -11.42 42.01 -5.99
N SER A 65 -11.77 41.50 -7.18
CA SER A 65 -13.04 40.81 -7.43
C SER A 65 -12.94 39.31 -7.14
N ALA A 66 -14.09 38.64 -7.03
CA ALA A 66 -14.13 37.18 -6.95
C ALA A 66 -13.45 36.52 -8.17
N THR A 67 -13.70 37.04 -9.37
CA THR A 67 -13.06 36.55 -10.61
C THR A 67 -11.54 36.74 -10.59
N PHE A 68 -11.04 37.86 -10.07
CA PHE A 68 -9.61 38.09 -9.92
C PHE A 68 -8.99 37.11 -8.92
N LEU A 69 -9.68 36.79 -7.82
CA LEU A 69 -9.21 35.80 -6.84
C LEU A 69 -9.26 34.37 -7.39
N GLU A 70 -10.25 34.03 -8.22
CA GLU A 70 -10.31 32.75 -8.93
C GLU A 70 -9.13 32.63 -9.90
N GLU A 71 -8.88 33.63 -10.73
CA GLU A 71 -7.70 33.69 -11.61
C GLU A 71 -6.40 33.61 -10.80
N ALA A 72 -6.27 34.40 -9.74
CA ALA A 72 -5.10 34.38 -8.87
C ALA A 72 -4.89 33.03 -8.17
N SER A 73 -5.96 32.29 -7.87
CA SER A 73 -5.85 30.96 -7.27
C SER A 73 -5.22 29.94 -8.22
N GLU A 74 -5.45 30.08 -9.54
CA GLU A 74 -4.77 29.27 -10.56
C GLU A 74 -3.27 29.58 -10.61
N TRP A 75 -2.88 30.85 -10.43
CA TRP A 75 -1.47 31.29 -10.41
C TRP A 75 -0.74 30.95 -9.11
N VAL A 76 -1.36 31.12 -7.95
CA VAL A 76 -0.77 30.74 -6.65
C VAL A 76 -0.53 29.23 -6.58
N SER A 77 -1.36 28.44 -7.27
CA SER A 77 -1.14 27.00 -7.45
C SER A 77 0.03 26.66 -8.39
N LEU A 78 0.49 27.61 -9.21
CA LEU A 78 1.64 27.47 -10.13
C LEU A 78 2.96 27.99 -9.54
N GLU A 79 2.93 29.00 -8.65
CA GLU A 79 4.14 29.65 -8.11
C GLU A 79 4.64 29.09 -6.76
N ALA A 80 3.92 28.16 -6.14
CA ALA A 80 4.35 27.46 -4.92
C ALA A 80 5.53 26.48 -5.12
N ASP A 81 6.21 26.55 -6.27
CA ASP A 81 7.30 25.66 -6.67
C ASP A 81 8.72 26.22 -6.46
N GLU A 82 8.92 27.46 -5.98
CA GLU A 82 10.29 28.00 -5.84
C GLU A 82 10.74 28.52 -4.48
N LYS A 83 9.89 28.69 -3.45
CA LYS A 83 10.39 29.00 -2.09
C LYS A 83 9.54 28.33 -1.03
N GLY A 84 10.12 27.29 -0.41
CA GLY A 84 9.45 26.42 0.54
C GLY A 84 8.81 27.12 1.73
N GLN A 85 7.53 26.83 1.97
CA GLN A 85 7.03 26.10 3.13
C GLN A 85 5.49 26.00 3.10
N PHE A 86 5.00 24.84 3.52
CA PHE A 86 3.63 24.40 3.82
C PHE A 86 2.74 23.85 2.69
N LEU A 87 2.29 22.60 2.96
CA LEU A 87 1.42 21.68 2.24
C LEU A 87 0.10 22.31 1.72
N PHE A 88 -0.34 21.95 0.51
CA PHE A 88 -1.28 20.85 0.21
C PHE A 88 -1.47 20.70 -1.33
N ILE A 89 -1.08 19.55 -1.87
CA ILE A 89 -1.77 18.71 -2.89
C ILE A 89 -2.14 19.31 -4.27
N PHE A 90 -1.50 18.74 -5.32
CA PHE A 90 -1.89 18.53 -6.74
C PHE A 90 -2.35 19.75 -7.56
N PRO A 91 -1.72 20.05 -8.73
CA PRO A 91 -1.68 19.08 -9.84
C PRO A 91 -0.43 19.16 -10.76
N LEU A 92 0.34 18.08 -10.82
CA LEU A 92 1.27 17.78 -11.91
C LEU A 92 0.69 16.68 -12.82
N LEU A 93 -0.54 16.89 -13.28
CA LEU A 93 -1.21 16.05 -14.27
C LEU A 93 -1.77 16.92 -15.41
N ARG A 94 -0.90 17.59 -16.18
CA ARG A 94 -1.34 18.11 -17.48
C ARG A 94 -0.28 18.34 -18.57
N LYS A 95 0.84 17.61 -18.54
CA LYS A 95 1.75 17.57 -19.71
C LYS A 95 2.20 16.16 -20.05
N ARG A 96 1.29 15.37 -20.59
CA ARG A 96 1.57 14.45 -21.70
C ARG A 96 0.27 14.19 -22.46
N LYS A 97 0.10 14.90 -23.57
CA LYS A 97 -0.89 14.58 -24.61
C LYS A 97 -0.52 13.21 -25.17
N LEU A 98 -1.36 12.21 -24.97
CA LEU A 98 -1.54 11.14 -25.95
C LEU A 98 -3.02 10.76 -25.99
N ASP A 99 -3.55 10.74 -27.20
CA ASP A 99 -4.97 10.71 -27.55
C ASP A 99 -5.73 9.54 -26.93
N TYR A 100 -6.65 9.83 -26.00
CA TYR A 100 -7.88 9.05 -25.84
C TYR A 100 -9.08 9.97 -25.68
N LYS A 101 -10.15 9.59 -26.37
CA LYS A 101 -11.37 10.35 -26.61
C LYS A 101 -11.97 10.97 -25.36
N VAL A 102 -12.27 12.25 -25.49
CA VAL A 102 -13.12 13.12 -24.66
C VAL A 102 -14.26 12.34 -23.99
N LEU A 103 -14.17 12.17 -22.67
CA LEU A 103 -15.35 12.07 -21.83
C LEU A 103 -15.61 13.47 -21.29
N ASP A 104 -16.80 13.97 -21.60
CA ASP A 104 -17.29 15.31 -21.35
C ASP A 104 -17.25 15.64 -19.84
N PHE A 105 -16.26 16.41 -19.40
CA PHE A 105 -16.25 17.06 -18.09
C PHE A 105 -16.74 18.51 -18.26
N MET A 106 -18.00 18.65 -18.67
CA MET A 106 -18.75 19.85 -18.33
C MET A 106 -19.50 19.59 -17.02
N ASP A 107 -19.37 20.56 -16.12
CA ASP A 107 -20.12 20.77 -14.88
C ASP A 107 -19.38 20.44 -13.57
N CYS A 108 -18.41 21.29 -13.22
CA CYS A 108 -17.87 21.41 -11.86
C CYS A 108 -18.24 22.76 -11.23
N GLY A 109 -19.46 23.24 -11.51
CA GLY A 109 -20.10 24.28 -10.73
C GLY A 109 -21.31 23.68 -10.05
N SER A 110 -21.31 23.60 -8.71
CA SER A 110 -22.48 23.21 -7.89
C SER A 110 -22.73 21.71 -7.72
N LEU A 111 -21.76 20.93 -7.23
CA LEU A 111 -22.08 19.67 -6.55
C LEU A 111 -21.97 19.82 -5.04
N LYS A 112 -23.15 19.71 -4.42
CA LYS A 112 -23.40 19.63 -2.99
C LYS A 112 -22.34 18.78 -2.28
N ILE A 113 -21.86 19.34 -1.17
CA ILE A 113 -21.28 18.67 -0.01
C ILE A 113 -22.07 17.38 0.27
N ASN A 114 -21.48 16.25 -0.13
CA ASN A 114 -21.69 14.87 0.34
C ASN A 114 -21.00 13.89 -0.64
N ARG A 115 -19.70 14.09 -0.89
CA ARG A 115 -18.82 12.99 -1.27
C ARG A 115 -18.17 12.55 0.03
N GLU A 116 -18.43 11.32 0.46
CA GLU A 116 -17.76 10.75 1.63
C GLU A 116 -16.25 10.86 1.39
N GLU A 117 -15.55 11.66 2.21
CA GLU A 117 -14.08 11.68 2.27
C GLU A 117 -13.63 10.33 2.83
N VAL A 118 -13.62 9.30 1.99
CA VAL A 118 -13.16 7.97 2.38
C VAL A 118 -11.64 8.02 2.43
N ALA A 119 -11.07 7.62 3.58
CA ALA A 119 -9.64 7.47 3.73
C ALA A 119 -9.08 6.50 2.67
N MET A 120 -7.93 6.84 2.09
CA MET A 120 -7.29 5.99 1.07
C MET A 120 -6.95 4.60 1.61
N VAL A 121 -6.61 4.51 2.90
CA VAL A 121 -6.34 3.28 3.64
C VAL A 121 -7.26 3.25 4.86
N GLY A 122 -8.01 2.17 5.03
CA GLY A 122 -8.86 1.93 6.19
C GLY A 122 -8.07 1.49 7.42
N LEU A 123 -8.62 1.77 8.61
CA LEU A 123 -8.00 1.37 9.89
C LEU A 123 -7.80 -0.15 9.98
N GLU A 124 -8.76 -0.94 9.51
CA GLU A 124 -8.65 -2.41 9.51
C GLU A 124 -7.43 -2.89 8.72
N ALA A 125 -7.18 -2.31 7.54
CA ALA A 125 -6.01 -2.64 6.73
C ALA A 125 -4.72 -2.28 7.46
N MET A 126 -4.69 -1.15 8.17
CA MET A 126 -3.53 -0.78 9.00
C MET A 126 -3.31 -1.72 10.18
N GLU A 127 -4.38 -2.13 10.86
CA GLU A 127 -4.29 -3.03 12.00
C GLU A 127 -3.78 -4.41 11.60
N ARG A 128 -4.23 -4.91 10.45
CA ARG A 128 -3.81 -6.22 9.92
C ARG A 128 -2.40 -6.20 9.32
N ALA A 129 -2.00 -5.10 8.68
CA ALA A 129 -0.64 -4.89 8.19
C ALA A 129 0.45 -4.96 9.28
N ASN A 130 0.10 -4.84 10.57
CA ASN A 130 1.07 -4.79 11.66
C ASN A 130 1.93 -6.06 11.79
N SER A 131 1.35 -7.25 11.57
CA SER A 131 2.13 -8.50 11.65
C SER A 131 3.17 -8.56 10.53
N THR A 132 2.78 -8.20 9.31
CA THR A 132 3.68 -8.11 8.16
C THR A 132 4.80 -7.10 8.42
N LEU A 133 4.46 -5.92 8.94
CA LEU A 133 5.46 -4.89 9.27
C LEU A 133 6.42 -5.32 10.38
N GLU A 134 5.92 -6.03 11.39
CA GLU A 134 6.78 -6.58 12.46
C GLU A 134 7.76 -7.60 11.89
N ASP A 135 7.28 -8.55 11.09
CA ASP A 135 8.16 -9.54 10.46
C ASP A 135 9.17 -8.86 9.51
N PHE A 136 8.70 -7.96 8.65
CA PHE A 136 9.57 -7.18 7.78
C PHE A 136 10.68 -6.47 8.57
N CYS A 137 10.34 -5.79 9.67
CA CYS A 137 11.33 -5.13 10.51
C CYS A 137 12.35 -6.11 11.12
N ARG A 138 11.91 -7.30 11.55
CA ARG A 138 12.80 -8.31 12.15
C ARG A 138 13.67 -9.02 11.12
N SER A 139 13.16 -9.19 9.90
CA SER A 139 13.77 -10.02 8.86
C SER A 139 14.60 -9.20 7.86
N TYR A 140 14.16 -7.98 7.51
CA TYR A 140 14.78 -7.16 6.45
C TYR A 140 15.75 -6.10 6.97
N PHE A 141 15.54 -5.52 8.16
CA PHE A 141 16.36 -4.40 8.64
C PHE A 141 17.86 -4.75 8.74
N MET A 142 18.19 -6.02 8.98
CA MET A 142 19.59 -6.47 9.01
C MET A 142 20.29 -6.33 7.66
N PHE A 143 19.58 -6.46 6.54
CA PHE A 143 20.11 -6.23 5.18
C PHE A 143 20.34 -4.75 4.90
N HIS A 144 19.74 -3.89 5.71
CA HIS A 144 19.88 -2.43 5.71
C HIS A 144 20.85 -1.94 6.80
N GLY A 145 21.57 -2.83 7.49
CA GLY A 145 22.44 -2.42 8.60
C GLY A 145 21.70 -1.69 9.73
N MET A 146 20.38 -1.90 9.84
CA MET A 146 19.53 -1.30 10.85
C MET A 146 19.31 -2.28 12.00
N GLU A 147 19.16 -1.74 13.21
CA GLU A 147 18.83 -2.51 14.39
C GLU A 147 17.45 -2.12 14.92
N ILE A 148 16.58 -3.12 15.13
CA ILE A 148 15.19 -2.93 15.58
C ILE A 148 15.09 -2.35 17.00
N ASN A 149 16.12 -2.55 17.82
CA ASN A 149 16.23 -2.01 19.18
C ASN A 149 16.59 -0.52 19.22
N ILE A 150 16.76 0.14 18.05
CA ILE A 150 16.98 1.59 17.93
C ILE A 150 15.68 2.24 17.44
N PRO A 151 14.83 2.77 18.36
CA PRO A 151 13.50 3.26 18.00
C PRO A 151 13.52 4.37 16.93
N GLN A 152 14.57 5.20 16.94
CA GLN A 152 14.74 6.28 15.95
C GLN A 152 14.80 5.77 14.52
N MET A 153 15.44 4.61 14.29
CA MET A 153 15.55 4.00 12.97
C MET A 153 14.21 3.43 12.52
N VAL A 154 13.47 2.80 13.42
CA VAL A 154 12.12 2.27 13.16
C VAL A 154 11.17 3.42 12.82
N PHE A 155 10.99 4.39 13.74
CA PHE A 155 9.99 5.45 13.59
C PHE A 155 10.28 6.44 12.46
N LYS A 156 11.52 6.52 11.98
CA LYS A 156 11.87 7.37 10.84
C LYS A 156 11.24 6.87 9.53
N TYR A 157 11.20 5.56 9.32
CA TYR A 157 10.78 4.96 8.05
C TYR A 157 9.40 4.30 8.12
N LEU A 158 8.98 3.90 9.33
CA LEU A 158 7.71 3.23 9.57
C LEU A 158 6.48 3.94 8.97
N PRO A 159 6.35 5.29 8.96
CA PRO A 159 5.16 5.91 8.38
C PRO A 159 4.93 5.60 6.90
N VAL A 160 6.01 5.54 6.11
CA VAL A 160 5.92 5.23 4.67
C VAL A 160 5.71 3.74 4.48
N LEU A 161 6.49 2.90 5.18
CA LEU A 161 6.39 1.44 5.09
C LEU A 161 4.99 0.97 5.50
N SER A 162 4.49 1.47 6.65
CA SER A 162 3.17 1.12 7.17
C SER A 162 2.05 1.58 6.24
N PHE A 163 2.14 2.79 5.68
CA PHE A 163 1.16 3.25 4.72
C PHE A 163 1.12 2.37 3.46
N THR A 164 2.29 2.06 2.89
CA THR A 164 2.38 1.23 1.68
C THR A 164 1.86 -0.18 1.93
N GLU A 165 2.29 -0.84 3.00
CA GLU A 165 1.83 -2.17 3.35
C GLU A 165 0.32 -2.21 3.56
N SER A 166 -0.21 -1.26 4.34
CA SER A 166 -1.65 -1.17 4.59
C SER A 166 -2.45 -0.91 3.31
N TYR A 167 -1.86 -0.17 2.35
CA TYR A 167 -2.49 0.05 1.05
C TYR A 167 -2.53 -1.24 0.23
N ILE A 168 -1.41 -1.97 0.15
CA ILE A 168 -1.34 -3.27 -0.55
C ILE A 168 -2.30 -4.27 0.07
N TYR A 169 -2.27 -4.41 1.41
CA TYR A 169 -3.16 -5.29 2.15
C TYR A 169 -4.65 -4.98 1.89
N GLN A 170 -5.03 -3.70 1.80
CA GLN A 170 -6.40 -3.34 1.44
C GLN A 170 -6.77 -3.81 0.02
N LEU A 171 -5.82 -3.77 -0.92
CA LEU A 171 -6.02 -4.27 -2.27
C LEU A 171 -6.11 -5.80 -2.32
N ASP A 172 -5.32 -6.51 -1.52
CA ASP A 172 -5.40 -7.98 -1.39
C ASP A 172 -6.80 -8.41 -0.95
N ASN A 173 -7.35 -7.78 0.09
CA ASN A 173 -8.71 -8.06 0.55
C ASN A 173 -9.78 -7.78 -0.52
N LEU A 174 -9.57 -6.78 -1.38
CA LEU A 174 -10.48 -6.49 -2.49
C LEU A 174 -10.36 -7.54 -3.59
N ASN A 175 -9.14 -7.98 -3.88
CA ASN A 175 -8.85 -9.05 -4.83
C ASN A 175 -9.50 -10.38 -4.41
N GLU A 176 -9.32 -10.81 -3.15
CA GLU A 176 -9.93 -12.02 -2.61
C GLU A 176 -11.46 -12.00 -2.75
N LYS A 177 -12.10 -10.86 -2.43
CA LYS A 177 -13.56 -10.69 -2.56
C LYS A 177 -14.07 -10.88 -3.99
N ILE A 178 -13.26 -10.59 -5.01
CA ILE A 178 -13.63 -10.84 -6.42
C ILE A 178 -13.66 -12.34 -6.70
N THR A 179 -12.74 -13.11 -6.12
CA THR A 179 -12.65 -14.57 -6.28
C THR A 179 -13.86 -15.31 -5.70
N TYR A 180 -14.55 -14.74 -4.72
CA TYR A 180 -15.71 -15.34 -4.05
C TYR A 180 -17.04 -15.28 -4.82
N ILE A 181 -17.15 -14.53 -5.93
CA ILE A 181 -18.44 -14.36 -6.63
C ILE A 181 -18.74 -15.63 -7.46
N PRO A 182 -19.71 -16.48 -7.06
CA PRO A 182 -19.98 -17.73 -7.78
C PRO A 182 -20.67 -17.42 -9.10
N THR A 183 -20.13 -17.95 -10.20
CA THR A 183 -20.82 -17.97 -11.49
C THR A 183 -21.86 -19.09 -11.46
N GLU A 184 -22.97 -18.90 -10.74
CA GLU A 184 -24.11 -19.82 -10.84
C GLU A 184 -24.79 -19.67 -12.21
N GLY A 185 -24.33 -20.49 -13.15
CA GLY A 185 -25.11 -20.95 -14.29
C GLY A 185 -25.31 -19.94 -15.44
N VAL A 186 -25.08 -20.46 -16.65
CA VAL A 186 -25.47 -19.89 -17.95
C VAL A 186 -24.44 -18.94 -18.59
N THR A 187 -23.68 -19.54 -19.52
CA THR A 187 -23.07 -18.97 -20.74
C THR A 187 -22.33 -17.63 -20.64
N ALA A 188 -21.09 -17.64 -21.13
CA ALA A 188 -20.32 -16.46 -21.52
C ALA A 188 -21.18 -15.37 -22.20
N LEU A 189 -21.59 -14.35 -21.44
CA LEU A 189 -21.93 -12.98 -21.84
C LEU A 189 -22.66 -12.28 -20.67
N GLY A 190 -21.95 -11.42 -19.94
CA GLY A 190 -22.56 -10.46 -19.02
C GLY A 190 -22.11 -10.60 -17.57
N PHE A 191 -21.01 -9.95 -17.21
CA PHE A 191 -20.66 -9.66 -15.82
C PHE A 191 -21.65 -8.64 -15.26
N GLU A 192 -22.68 -9.08 -14.52
CA GLU A 192 -23.43 -8.18 -13.65
C GLU A 192 -22.67 -8.01 -12.34
N LYS A 193 -21.95 -6.89 -12.26
CA LYS A 193 -21.19 -6.43 -11.10
C LYS A 193 -22.10 -6.27 -9.88
N VAL A 194 -21.74 -6.93 -8.80
CA VAL A 194 -22.23 -6.57 -7.46
C VAL A 194 -21.77 -5.14 -7.18
N LYS A 195 -22.74 -4.24 -7.14
CA LYS A 195 -22.58 -2.81 -6.91
C LYS A 195 -22.12 -2.52 -5.47
N HIS A 196 -20.84 -2.68 -5.18
CA HIS A 196 -20.22 -1.97 -4.05
C HIS A 196 -20.05 -0.51 -4.45
N HIS A 197 -21.02 0.33 -4.07
CA HIS A 197 -20.97 1.78 -4.28
C HIS A 197 -19.92 2.40 -3.36
N GLY A 198 -18.69 2.49 -3.87
CA GLY A 198 -17.61 3.28 -3.28
C GLY A 198 -16.54 3.56 -4.33
N TRP A 199 -15.97 4.76 -4.32
CA TRP A 199 -14.85 5.19 -5.20
C TRP A 199 -13.73 4.13 -5.32
N ALA A 200 -13.48 3.39 -4.23
CA ALA A 200 -12.47 2.35 -4.17
C ALA A 200 -12.67 1.21 -5.18
N ALA A 201 -13.92 0.82 -5.48
CA ALA A 201 -14.20 -0.28 -6.42
C ALA A 201 -13.89 0.10 -7.88
N ASP A 202 -14.18 1.36 -8.27
CA ASP A 202 -13.98 1.82 -9.66
C ASP A 202 -12.50 2.14 -9.97
N VAL A 203 -11.71 2.57 -8.97
CA VAL A 203 -10.25 2.78 -9.12
C VAL A 203 -9.50 1.45 -9.13
N PHE A 204 -9.92 0.51 -8.27
CA PHE A 204 -9.35 -0.84 -8.22
C PHE A 204 -9.46 -1.58 -9.56
N GLU A 205 -10.58 -1.45 -10.27
CA GLU A 205 -10.83 -2.20 -11.50
C GLU A 205 -9.96 -1.82 -12.70
N LYS A 206 -9.34 -0.65 -12.71
CA LYS A 206 -8.57 -0.17 -13.87
C LYS A 206 -7.09 0.00 -13.62
N ASP A 207 -6.72 0.46 -12.43
CA ASP A 207 -5.33 0.76 -12.07
C ASP A 207 -5.21 0.86 -10.54
N PRO A 208 -5.09 -0.30 -9.84
CA PRO A 208 -5.16 -0.36 -8.38
C PRO A 208 -3.99 0.37 -7.70
N PHE A 209 -2.83 0.43 -8.35
CA PHE A 209 -1.63 1.07 -7.79
C PHE A 209 -1.45 2.53 -8.19
N SER A 210 -2.18 3.08 -9.16
CA SER A 210 -2.06 4.49 -9.55
C SER A 210 -2.06 5.49 -8.39
N PRO A 211 -2.95 5.40 -7.38
CA PRO A 211 -2.91 6.31 -6.23
C PRO A 211 -1.59 6.21 -5.44
N LEU A 212 -1.09 4.99 -5.21
CA LEU A 212 0.18 4.75 -4.53
C LEU A 212 1.37 5.22 -5.38
N LEU A 213 1.40 4.91 -6.67
CA LEU A 213 2.44 5.34 -7.60
C LEU A 213 2.56 6.87 -7.63
N ASN A 214 1.43 7.57 -7.76
CA ASN A 214 1.40 9.04 -7.75
C ASN A 214 1.95 9.59 -6.41
N LEU A 215 1.57 8.99 -5.28
CA LEU A 215 2.06 9.41 -3.97
C LEU A 215 3.57 9.22 -3.84
N LEU A 216 4.09 8.06 -4.24
CA LEU A 216 5.52 7.76 -4.19
C LEU A 216 6.31 8.68 -5.13
N GLU A 217 5.78 8.97 -6.31
CA GLU A 217 6.40 9.91 -7.27
C GLU A 217 6.46 11.33 -6.69
N CYS A 218 5.35 11.84 -6.14
CA CYS A 218 5.32 13.15 -5.48
C CYS A 218 6.27 13.26 -4.28
N ARG A 219 6.65 12.14 -3.66
CA ARG A 219 7.60 12.08 -2.55
C ARG A 219 9.06 11.85 -3.00
N GLY A 220 9.31 11.69 -4.30
CA GLY A 220 10.63 11.33 -4.82
C GLY A 220 11.08 9.92 -4.43
N LEU A 221 10.13 9.04 -4.10
CA LEU A 221 10.38 7.66 -3.65
C LEU A 221 10.16 6.62 -4.75
N LEU A 222 9.49 6.98 -5.85
CA LEU A 222 9.22 6.04 -6.92
C LEU A 222 10.49 5.78 -7.76
N THR A 223 10.86 4.51 -7.88
CA THR A 223 11.91 4.04 -8.79
C THR A 223 11.31 3.08 -9.81
N GLU A 224 12.04 2.81 -10.91
CA GLU A 224 11.55 1.87 -11.92
C GLU A 224 11.42 0.45 -11.34
N ARG A 225 12.36 0.03 -10.48
CA ARG A 225 12.26 -1.27 -9.79
C ARG A 225 11.00 -1.36 -8.91
N ILE A 226 10.64 -0.29 -8.18
CA ILE A 226 9.39 -0.28 -7.38
C ILE A 226 8.16 -0.38 -8.30
N ARG A 227 8.18 0.30 -9.46
CA ARG A 227 7.10 0.19 -10.44
C ARG A 227 6.96 -1.24 -10.96
N GLU A 228 8.07 -1.88 -11.31
CA GLU A 228 8.10 -3.27 -11.80
C GLU A 228 7.60 -4.27 -10.75
N GLU A 229 7.97 -4.10 -9.47
CA GLU A 229 7.47 -4.96 -8.38
C GLU A 229 5.96 -4.76 -8.14
N LEU A 230 5.45 -3.54 -8.22
CA LEU A 230 3.99 -3.29 -8.13
C LEU A 230 3.24 -3.91 -9.34
N SER A 231 3.79 -3.80 -10.55
CA SER A 231 3.23 -4.49 -11.73
C SER A 231 3.28 -6.02 -11.57
N SER A 232 4.28 -6.55 -10.87
CA SER A 232 4.36 -7.97 -10.53
C SER A 232 3.26 -8.38 -9.55
N GLY A 233 2.87 -7.50 -8.61
CA GLY A 233 1.71 -7.71 -7.74
C GLY A 233 0.39 -7.77 -8.52
N GLU A 234 0.20 -6.92 -9.54
CA GLU A 234 -0.98 -7.01 -10.41
C GLU A 234 -1.02 -8.33 -11.19
N GLU A 235 0.14 -8.79 -11.68
CA GLU A 235 0.27 -10.09 -12.34
C GLU A 235 -0.06 -11.25 -11.36
N TYR A 236 0.42 -11.17 -10.12
CA TYR A 236 0.10 -12.15 -9.07
C TYR A 236 -1.41 -12.26 -8.86
N TRP A 237 -2.11 -11.14 -8.61
CA TRP A 237 -3.56 -11.14 -8.41
C TRP A 237 -4.31 -11.70 -9.61
N ALA A 238 -3.86 -11.41 -10.83
CA ALA A 238 -4.45 -11.98 -12.03
C ALA A 238 -4.26 -13.50 -12.12
N LEU A 239 -3.07 -13.99 -11.78
CA LEU A 239 -2.75 -15.43 -11.74
C LEU A 239 -3.53 -16.14 -10.64
N GLU A 240 -3.61 -15.57 -9.44
CA GLU A 240 -4.37 -16.13 -8.33
C GLU A 240 -5.84 -16.34 -8.72
N ARG A 241 -6.51 -15.29 -9.21
CA ARG A 241 -7.90 -15.38 -9.68
C ARG A 241 -8.06 -16.43 -10.78
N LYS A 242 -7.13 -16.47 -11.74
CA LYS A 242 -7.14 -17.43 -12.86
C LYS A 242 -7.03 -18.88 -12.34
N LEU A 243 -6.08 -19.14 -11.45
CA LEU A 243 -5.77 -20.47 -10.92
C LEU A 243 -6.87 -20.98 -10.00
N CYS A 244 -7.38 -20.15 -9.09
CA CYS A 244 -8.49 -20.50 -8.21
C CYS A 244 -9.80 -20.72 -8.98
N CYS A 245 -10.06 -19.93 -10.02
CA CYS A 245 -11.19 -20.15 -10.92
C CYS A 245 -11.04 -21.46 -11.71
N ALA A 246 -9.84 -21.77 -12.21
CA ALA A 246 -9.55 -23.01 -12.92
C ALA A 246 -9.75 -24.25 -12.02
N LEU A 247 -9.36 -24.18 -10.75
CA LEU A 247 -9.62 -25.23 -9.76
C LEU A 247 -11.13 -25.48 -9.59
N MET A 248 -11.91 -24.43 -9.30
CA MET A 248 -13.37 -24.52 -9.13
C MET A 248 -14.07 -25.08 -10.39
N CYS A 249 -13.68 -24.57 -11.56
CA CYS A 249 -14.23 -24.99 -12.85
C CYS A 249 -13.67 -26.34 -13.34
N LYS A 250 -12.79 -26.98 -12.56
CA LYS A 250 -12.12 -28.26 -12.86
C LYS A 250 -11.31 -28.24 -14.16
N MET A 251 -10.87 -27.07 -14.61
CA MET A 251 -10.07 -26.87 -15.81
C MET A 251 -8.61 -27.35 -15.63
N GLU A 252 -7.86 -27.43 -16.73
CA GLU A 252 -6.42 -27.69 -16.69
C GLU A 252 -5.67 -26.48 -16.11
N ILE A 253 -4.59 -26.76 -15.39
CA ILE A 253 -3.73 -25.77 -14.75
C ILE A 253 -2.31 -25.97 -15.28
N SER A 254 -1.68 -24.87 -15.68
CA SER A 254 -0.27 -24.86 -16.09
C SER A 254 0.64 -24.80 -14.86
N VAL A 255 1.69 -25.62 -14.85
CA VAL A 255 2.72 -25.56 -13.79
C VAL A 255 3.49 -24.24 -13.87
N GLU A 256 3.71 -23.71 -15.07
CA GLU A 256 4.41 -22.44 -15.28
C GLU A 256 3.66 -21.27 -14.63
N ASP A 257 2.33 -21.21 -14.77
CA ASP A 257 1.50 -20.20 -14.11
C ASP A 257 1.55 -20.33 -12.59
N VAL A 258 1.50 -21.57 -12.06
CA VAL A 258 1.56 -21.83 -10.61
C VAL A 258 2.91 -21.43 -10.04
N MET A 259 4.00 -21.80 -10.73
CA MET A 259 5.34 -21.42 -10.34
C MET A 259 5.53 -19.90 -10.46
N ARG A 260 4.95 -19.24 -11.47
CA ARG A 260 4.99 -17.78 -11.56
C ARG A 260 4.26 -17.14 -10.39
N ALA A 261 3.05 -17.61 -10.05
CA ALA A 261 2.25 -17.06 -8.95
C ALA A 261 2.99 -17.12 -7.61
N ILE A 262 3.53 -18.28 -7.22
CA ILE A 262 4.25 -18.42 -5.95
C ILE A 262 5.50 -17.51 -5.88
N HIS A 263 6.22 -17.29 -6.98
CA HIS A 263 7.36 -16.37 -7.00
C HIS A 263 6.94 -14.89 -6.96
N LEU A 264 5.69 -14.58 -7.29
CA LEU A 264 5.17 -13.21 -7.26
C LEU A 264 4.45 -12.89 -5.94
N LYS A 265 4.13 -13.89 -5.12
CA LYS A 265 3.31 -13.74 -3.91
C LYS A 265 3.86 -12.71 -2.93
N SER A 266 5.16 -12.74 -2.64
CA SER A 266 5.82 -11.79 -1.71
C SER A 266 6.26 -10.45 -2.35
N PHE A 267 5.52 -9.93 -3.33
CA PHE A 267 5.89 -8.66 -3.98
C PHE A 267 5.80 -7.47 -3.03
N ASP A 268 4.90 -7.51 -2.06
CA ASP A 268 4.72 -6.55 -0.98
C ASP A 268 6.02 -6.35 -0.18
N TYR A 269 6.65 -7.43 0.30
CA TYR A 269 7.94 -7.41 0.98
C TYR A 269 9.04 -6.81 0.11
N ARG A 270 9.05 -7.13 -1.19
CA ARG A 270 10.02 -6.56 -2.15
C ARG A 270 9.82 -5.07 -2.37
N VAL A 271 8.57 -4.61 -2.47
CA VAL A 271 8.23 -3.18 -2.54
C VAL A 271 8.69 -2.47 -1.26
N LEU A 272 8.42 -3.02 -0.07
CA LEU A 272 8.87 -2.46 1.20
C LEU A 272 10.40 -2.40 1.29
N ASN A 273 11.09 -3.45 0.83
CA ASN A 273 12.55 -3.52 0.81
C ASN A 273 13.16 -2.44 -0.08
N LEU A 274 12.66 -2.29 -1.31
CA LEU A 274 13.09 -1.26 -2.25
C LEU A 274 12.79 0.15 -1.75
N LEU A 275 11.62 0.36 -1.14
CA LEU A 275 11.27 1.62 -0.49
C LEU A 275 12.24 1.97 0.63
N LEU A 276 12.65 0.97 1.43
CA LEU A 276 13.60 1.20 2.51
C LEU A 276 14.99 1.61 1.98
N TYR A 277 15.47 1.02 0.88
CA TYR A 277 16.69 1.49 0.20
C TYR A 277 16.56 2.95 -0.23
N GLN A 278 15.45 3.29 -0.89
CA GLN A 278 15.21 4.65 -1.39
C GLN A 278 15.08 5.68 -0.25
N LEU A 279 14.38 5.33 0.83
CA LEU A 279 14.24 6.18 2.02
C LEU A 279 15.57 6.42 2.75
N ARG A 280 16.51 5.48 2.63
CA ARG A 280 17.86 5.56 3.20
C ARG A 280 18.85 6.24 2.25
N GLY A 281 18.50 6.40 0.98
CA GLY A 281 19.40 6.93 -0.05
C GLY A 281 20.55 5.98 -0.34
N GLU A 282 20.31 4.67 -0.23
CA GLU A 282 21.31 3.63 -0.51
C GLU A 282 21.02 2.93 -1.83
N GLU A 283 22.08 2.45 -2.48
CA GLU A 283 21.95 1.62 -3.67
C GLU A 283 21.42 0.23 -3.31
N VAL A 284 20.55 -0.30 -4.16
CA VAL A 284 20.00 -1.64 -3.99
C VAL A 284 21.11 -2.67 -4.15
N ASN A 285 21.27 -3.54 -3.15
CA ASN A 285 22.22 -4.62 -3.20
C ASN A 285 21.60 -5.84 -3.91
N ASP A 286 22.02 -6.12 -5.14
CA ASP A 286 21.45 -7.20 -5.96
C ASP A 286 21.67 -8.60 -5.35
N LEU A 287 22.76 -8.83 -4.61
CA LEU A 287 22.97 -10.10 -3.90
C LEU A 287 21.95 -10.27 -2.77
N HIS A 288 21.62 -9.18 -2.05
CA HIS A 288 20.58 -9.23 -1.02
C HIS A 288 19.21 -9.51 -1.65
N MET A 289 18.88 -8.85 -2.76
CA MET A 289 17.63 -9.09 -3.49
C MET A 289 17.51 -10.53 -3.97
N GLU A 290 18.57 -11.09 -4.56
CA GLU A 290 18.56 -12.49 -5.02
C GLU A 290 18.41 -13.47 -3.86
N PHE A 291 19.16 -13.27 -2.77
CA PHE A 291 19.05 -14.11 -1.57
C PHE A 291 17.63 -14.08 -0.98
N LEU A 292 17.08 -12.88 -0.78
CA LEU A 292 15.75 -12.69 -0.21
C LEU A 292 14.68 -13.32 -1.10
N SER A 293 14.76 -13.18 -2.43
CA SER A 293 13.78 -13.79 -3.34
C SER A 293 13.69 -15.32 -3.22
N VAL A 294 14.81 -16.00 -2.95
CA VAL A 294 14.83 -17.46 -2.75
C VAL A 294 14.30 -17.82 -1.36
N SER A 295 14.63 -17.00 -0.35
CA SER A 295 14.13 -17.20 1.00
C SER A 295 12.62 -16.97 1.10
N GLU A 296 12.11 -15.92 0.47
CA GLU A 296 10.69 -15.60 0.31
C GLU A 296 9.95 -16.79 -0.30
N PHE A 297 10.44 -17.34 -1.42
CA PHE A 297 9.85 -18.53 -2.04
C PHE A 297 9.72 -19.72 -1.08
N LEU A 298 10.74 -19.99 -0.25
CA LEU A 298 10.68 -21.06 0.74
C LEU A 298 9.69 -20.74 1.86
N VAL A 299 9.63 -19.48 2.32
CA VAL A 299 8.65 -19.04 3.33
C VAL A 299 7.23 -19.19 2.80
N GLU A 300 6.94 -18.74 1.58
CA GLU A 300 5.62 -18.89 0.97
C GLU A 300 5.16 -20.34 0.83
N ILE A 301 6.08 -21.26 0.48
CA ILE A 301 5.76 -22.69 0.47
C ILE A 301 5.48 -23.17 1.90
N SER A 302 6.25 -22.73 2.89
CA SER A 302 6.02 -23.11 4.28
C SER A 302 4.64 -22.66 4.77
N ASP A 303 4.25 -21.43 4.45
CA ASP A 303 2.97 -20.84 4.82
C ASP A 303 1.82 -21.57 4.11
N ASP A 304 1.93 -21.80 2.79
CA ASP A 304 0.95 -22.61 2.04
C ASP A 304 0.82 -24.04 2.63
N LEU A 305 1.90 -24.66 3.10
CA LEU A 305 1.80 -25.99 3.71
C LEU A 305 1.15 -25.95 5.10
N PHE A 306 1.28 -24.85 5.82
CA PHE A 306 0.66 -24.64 7.13
C PHE A 306 -0.83 -24.33 6.99
N ASP A 307 -1.20 -23.44 6.06
CA ASP A 307 -2.57 -22.95 5.84
C ASP A 307 -3.36 -23.83 4.84
N TYR A 308 -2.79 -24.95 4.38
CA TYR A 308 -3.34 -25.81 3.33
C TYR A 308 -4.83 -26.15 3.50
N GLU A 309 -5.26 -26.49 4.72
CA GLU A 309 -6.64 -26.86 4.98
C GLU A 309 -7.59 -25.65 4.87
N ASP A 310 -7.19 -24.50 5.40
CA ASP A 310 -7.96 -23.25 5.37
C ASP A 310 -8.01 -22.69 3.94
N ASP A 311 -6.91 -22.72 3.20
CA ASP A 311 -6.87 -22.33 1.78
C ASP A 311 -7.79 -23.19 0.92
N VAL A 312 -7.89 -24.49 1.19
CA VAL A 312 -8.86 -25.37 0.54
C VAL A 312 -10.28 -24.95 0.88
N LEU A 313 -10.58 -24.53 2.10
CA LEU A 313 -11.92 -24.08 2.48
C LEU A 313 -12.31 -22.76 1.83
N GLU A 314 -11.37 -21.83 1.74
CA GLU A 314 -11.55 -20.46 1.27
C GLU A 314 -11.44 -20.31 -0.25
N ASN A 315 -10.93 -21.33 -0.95
CA ASN A 315 -10.55 -21.22 -2.37
C ASN A 315 -9.39 -20.25 -2.64
N SER A 316 -8.46 -20.13 -1.70
CA SER A 316 -7.27 -19.28 -1.80
C SER A 316 -6.13 -19.99 -2.54
N PHE A 317 -5.25 -19.26 -3.23
CA PHE A 317 -4.14 -19.91 -3.92
C PHE A 317 -3.25 -20.65 -2.93
N ASN A 318 -2.84 -21.87 -3.30
CA ASN A 318 -1.95 -22.70 -2.50
C ASN A 318 -1.19 -23.66 -3.40
N ILE A 319 0.13 -23.68 -3.30
CA ILE A 319 0.98 -24.45 -4.21
C ILE A 319 0.71 -25.96 -4.14
N LEU A 320 0.43 -26.52 -2.96
CA LEU A 320 0.13 -27.94 -2.83
C LEU A 320 -1.20 -28.28 -3.48
N ARG A 321 -2.24 -27.46 -3.31
CA ARG A 321 -3.54 -27.62 -4.00
C ARG A 321 -3.35 -27.67 -5.52
N MET A 322 -2.56 -26.73 -6.05
CA MET A 322 -2.27 -26.66 -7.47
C MET A 322 -1.49 -27.89 -7.96
N PHE A 323 -0.48 -28.33 -7.21
CA PHE A 323 0.32 -29.50 -7.55
C PHE A 323 -0.52 -30.79 -7.53
N VAL A 324 -1.46 -30.91 -6.61
CA VAL A 324 -2.41 -32.04 -6.55
C VAL A 324 -3.29 -32.08 -7.79
N LYS A 325 -3.75 -30.92 -8.27
CA LYS A 325 -4.52 -30.82 -9.52
C LYS A 325 -3.70 -31.21 -10.75
N ILE A 326 -2.42 -30.82 -10.81
CA ILE A 326 -1.54 -31.08 -11.97
C ILE A 326 -1.02 -32.52 -11.99
N TYR A 327 -0.47 -33.00 -10.88
CA TYR A 327 0.28 -34.25 -10.80
C TYR A 327 -0.52 -35.41 -10.19
N GLY A 328 -1.67 -35.12 -9.58
CA GLY A 328 -2.44 -36.06 -8.79
C GLY A 328 -1.91 -36.23 -7.36
N PRO A 329 -2.75 -36.74 -6.44
CA PRO A 329 -2.48 -36.75 -5.01
C PRO A 329 -1.26 -37.60 -4.62
N SER A 330 -0.94 -38.63 -5.40
CA SER A 330 0.19 -39.52 -5.11
C SER A 330 1.55 -38.96 -5.51
N ARG A 331 1.60 -38.07 -6.52
CA ARG A 331 2.86 -37.51 -7.05
C ARG A 331 3.12 -36.09 -6.60
N ALA A 332 2.08 -35.33 -6.26
CA ALA A 332 2.20 -33.92 -5.88
C ALA A 332 3.19 -33.66 -4.73
N PRO A 333 3.16 -34.40 -3.60
CA PRO A 333 4.14 -34.18 -2.52
C PRO A 333 5.59 -34.39 -2.97
N ALA A 334 5.84 -35.43 -3.76
CA ALA A 334 7.19 -35.73 -4.27
C ALA A 334 7.68 -34.68 -5.27
N MET A 335 6.78 -34.15 -6.12
CA MET A 335 7.12 -33.07 -7.04
C MET A 335 7.42 -31.78 -6.28
N LEU A 336 6.61 -31.41 -5.27
CA LEU A 336 6.83 -30.22 -4.46
C LEU A 336 8.14 -30.31 -3.67
N ALA A 337 8.43 -31.47 -3.06
CA ALA A 337 9.68 -31.71 -2.34
C ALA A 337 10.91 -31.51 -3.24
N LYS A 338 10.82 -31.82 -4.55
CA LYS A 338 11.90 -31.55 -5.49
C LYS A 338 12.15 -30.05 -5.65
N TYR A 339 11.11 -29.24 -5.86
CA TYR A 339 11.25 -27.78 -5.97
C TYR A 339 11.80 -27.15 -4.69
N ILE A 340 11.36 -27.64 -3.53
CA ILE A 340 11.91 -27.25 -2.23
C ILE A 340 13.42 -27.56 -2.18
N THR A 341 13.82 -28.78 -2.53
CA THR A 341 15.24 -29.20 -2.51
C THR A 341 16.10 -28.32 -3.43
N ASP A 342 15.63 -28.06 -4.66
CA ASP A 342 16.34 -27.23 -5.63
C ASP A 342 16.49 -25.77 -5.11
N ALA A 343 15.46 -25.24 -4.43
CA ALA A 343 15.49 -23.92 -3.82
C ALA A 343 16.36 -23.85 -2.56
N GLU A 344 16.37 -24.88 -1.71
CA GLU A 344 17.27 -25.00 -0.55
C GLU A 344 18.74 -25.03 -0.97
N GLU A 345 19.08 -25.74 -2.05
CA GLU A 345 20.44 -25.72 -2.59
C GLU A 345 20.84 -24.31 -3.05
N LYS A 346 19.93 -23.60 -3.75
CA LYS A 346 20.17 -22.22 -4.17
C LYS A 346 20.32 -21.29 -2.96
N TYR A 347 19.45 -21.44 -1.95
CA TYR A 347 19.48 -20.70 -0.70
C TYR A 347 20.83 -20.87 0.00
N ASP A 348 21.30 -22.11 0.18
CA ASP A 348 22.57 -22.42 0.84
C ASP A 348 23.77 -21.82 0.10
N ASN A 349 23.74 -21.81 -1.23
CA ASN A 349 24.80 -21.20 -2.03
C ASN A 349 24.84 -19.68 -1.88
N LEU A 350 23.68 -19.01 -1.91
CA LEU A 350 23.59 -17.56 -1.71
C LEU A 350 23.91 -17.15 -0.26
N LEU A 351 23.47 -17.95 0.72
CA LEU A 351 23.75 -17.72 2.14
C LEU A 351 25.25 -17.72 2.45
N LYS A 352 26.03 -18.55 1.75
CA LYS A 352 27.50 -18.59 1.83
C LYS A 352 28.17 -17.40 1.14
N ALA A 353 27.51 -16.81 0.14
CA ALA A 353 28.00 -15.63 -0.57
C ALA A 353 27.74 -14.32 0.21
N LEU A 354 26.76 -14.30 1.12
CA LEU A 354 26.49 -13.16 2.00
C LEU A 354 27.66 -12.88 2.96
N ASN A 355 27.68 -11.65 3.49
CA ASN A 355 28.56 -11.31 4.60
C ASN A 355 28.36 -12.30 5.77
N PRO A 356 29.42 -12.89 6.36
CA PRO A 356 29.27 -13.91 7.40
C PRO A 356 28.48 -13.47 8.63
N GLN A 357 28.57 -12.19 9.01
CA GLN A 357 27.80 -11.65 10.14
C GLN A 357 26.32 -11.53 9.79
N LEU A 358 26.00 -11.10 8.56
CA LEU A 358 24.63 -11.01 8.07
C LEU A 358 24.00 -12.40 7.95
N SER A 359 24.73 -13.34 7.34
CA SER A 359 24.34 -14.76 7.22
C SER A 359 24.00 -15.36 8.59
N SER A 360 24.87 -15.19 9.59
CA SER A 360 24.63 -15.68 10.95
C SER A 360 23.44 -15.00 11.66
N LYS A 361 23.24 -13.69 11.44
CA LYS A 361 22.07 -12.98 11.98
C LYS A 361 20.78 -13.49 11.35
N TYR A 362 20.76 -13.71 10.04
CA TYR A 362 19.60 -14.19 9.32
C TYR A 362 19.21 -15.62 9.75
N GLN A 363 20.19 -16.53 9.83
CA GLN A 363 19.95 -17.89 10.34
C GLN A 363 19.33 -17.88 11.75
N ARG A 364 19.81 -17.01 12.65
CA ARG A 364 19.22 -16.87 13.98
C ARG A 364 17.77 -16.39 13.92
N ARG A 365 17.46 -15.44 13.04
CA ARG A 365 16.08 -14.97 12.83
C ARG A 365 15.19 -16.11 12.32
N CYS A 366 15.65 -16.96 11.40
CA CYS A 366 14.90 -18.14 10.95
C CYS A 366 14.62 -19.12 12.09
N GLU A 367 15.60 -19.36 12.98
CA GLU A 367 15.40 -20.18 14.18
C GLU A 367 14.38 -19.57 15.16
N GLU A 368 14.39 -18.25 15.33
CA GLU A 368 13.42 -17.52 16.16
C GLU A 368 12.01 -17.62 15.57
N ALA A 369 11.84 -17.37 14.27
CA ALA A 369 10.56 -17.50 13.57
C ALA A 369 9.98 -18.91 13.70
N THR A 370 10.83 -19.93 13.52
CA THR A 370 10.44 -21.34 13.66
C THR A 370 9.94 -21.66 15.08
N LYS A 371 10.56 -21.06 16.11
CA LYS A 371 10.13 -21.24 17.52
C LYS A 371 8.86 -20.47 17.83
N GLU A 372 8.70 -19.26 17.31
CA GLU A 372 7.48 -18.44 17.42
C GLU A 372 6.29 -19.19 16.80
N GLY A 373 6.49 -19.90 15.69
CA GLY A 373 5.52 -20.82 15.07
C GLY A 373 5.33 -22.17 15.77
N GLY A 374 5.87 -22.35 16.99
CA GLY A 374 5.59 -23.51 17.84
C GLY A 374 6.47 -24.75 17.63
N LYS A 375 7.48 -24.72 16.75
CA LYS A 375 8.42 -25.84 16.57
C LYS A 375 9.66 -25.66 17.47
N ILE A 376 9.82 -26.57 18.44
CA ILE A 376 10.86 -26.47 19.51
C ILE A 376 12.20 -27.12 19.10
N SER A 377 12.24 -27.90 18.02
CA SER A 377 13.47 -28.57 17.53
C SER A 377 13.41 -28.88 16.03
N GLY A 378 14.49 -28.62 15.29
CA GLY A 378 14.61 -28.93 13.87
C GLY A 378 15.79 -28.22 13.19
N HIS A 379 15.91 -28.41 11.87
CA HIS A 379 16.84 -27.66 11.00
C HIS A 379 16.58 -26.14 11.11
N PRO A 380 17.55 -25.25 10.87
CA PRO A 380 17.37 -23.79 10.99
C PRO A 380 16.27 -23.19 10.09
N LEU A 381 15.93 -23.87 9.00
CA LEU A 381 14.80 -23.56 8.11
C LEU A 381 13.49 -24.26 8.50
N GLY A 382 13.45 -24.92 9.67
CA GLY A 382 12.38 -25.82 10.07
C GLY A 382 12.48 -27.20 9.40
N THR A 383 11.58 -28.10 9.77
CA THR A 383 11.39 -29.38 9.08
C THR A 383 10.12 -29.29 8.23
N TRP A 384 10.27 -29.57 6.92
CA TRP A 384 9.16 -29.66 5.99
C TRP A 384 8.20 -30.76 6.41
N SER A 385 6.94 -30.39 6.60
CA SER A 385 5.86 -31.33 6.89
C SER A 385 4.78 -31.07 5.86
N ILE A 386 4.81 -31.83 4.76
CA ILE A 386 3.75 -31.75 3.75
C ILE A 386 2.49 -32.40 4.34
N PRO A 387 1.37 -31.66 4.48
CA PRO A 387 0.16 -32.18 5.10
C PRO A 387 -0.46 -33.31 4.25
N PRO A 388 -1.33 -34.14 4.85
CA PRO A 388 -2.09 -35.12 4.08
C PRO A 388 -2.90 -34.45 2.97
N VAL A 389 -2.73 -34.94 1.74
CA VAL A 389 -3.40 -34.36 0.57
C VAL A 389 -4.92 -34.54 0.65
N ILE A 390 -5.65 -33.46 0.43
CA ILE A 390 -7.10 -33.46 0.26
C ILE A 390 -7.42 -33.89 -1.18
N VAL A 391 -7.90 -35.13 -1.34
CA VAL A 391 -8.17 -35.73 -2.67
C VAL A 391 -9.43 -35.16 -3.33
N ASN A 392 -10.41 -34.76 -2.53
CA ASN A 392 -11.69 -34.25 -3.01
C ASN A 392 -12.08 -33.00 -2.21
N GLU A 393 -11.75 -31.83 -2.75
CA GLU A 393 -12.04 -30.54 -2.12
C GLU A 393 -13.55 -30.29 -1.94
N ASP A 394 -14.39 -30.68 -2.91
CA ASP A 394 -15.86 -30.52 -2.83
C ASP A 394 -16.42 -31.26 -1.60
N LEU A 395 -15.95 -32.50 -1.39
CA LEU A 395 -16.35 -33.32 -0.24
C LEU A 395 -15.78 -32.75 1.07
N TYR A 396 -14.53 -32.29 1.05
CA TYR A 396 -13.88 -31.69 2.22
C TYR A 396 -14.64 -30.44 2.70
N ARG A 397 -14.89 -29.48 1.80
CA ARG A 397 -15.70 -28.28 2.09
C ARG A 397 -17.09 -28.65 2.61
N SER A 398 -17.76 -29.61 1.97
CA SER A 398 -19.10 -30.07 2.38
C SER A 398 -19.14 -30.73 3.77
N ASN A 399 -18.03 -31.30 4.23
CA ASN A 399 -17.95 -31.93 5.54
C ASN A 399 -17.63 -30.89 6.64
N CYS A 400 -16.79 -29.90 6.34
CA CYS A 400 -16.46 -28.83 7.29
C CYS A 400 -17.63 -27.85 7.48
N LEU A 401 -18.40 -27.54 6.44
CA LEU A 401 -19.58 -26.65 6.52
C LEU A 401 -20.80 -27.26 7.27
N LYS A 402 -20.72 -28.52 7.69
CA LYS A 402 -21.79 -29.21 8.45
C LYS A 402 -21.61 -29.14 9.97
N TYR A 403 -20.51 -28.56 10.44
CA TYR A 403 -20.23 -28.25 11.83
C TYR A 403 -20.13 -26.74 12.00
#